data_AF-A0A819PH25-F1
#
_entry.id   AF-A0A819PH25-F1
#
_cell.length_a   1.000
_cell.length_b   1.000
_cell.length_c   1.000
_cell.angle_alpha   90.00
_cell.angle_beta   90.00
_cell.angle_gamma   90.00
#
_symmetry.space_group_name_H-M   'P 1'
#
loop_
_entity.id
_entity.type
_entity.pdbx_description
1 polymer ?
#
loop_
_entity_poly.entity_id
_entity_poly.type
_entity_poly.pdbx_seq_one_letter_code
_entity_poly.pdbx_strand_id
1 'polypeptide(L)' 'RVNRWINKLSSTNIKSENDALKESTRFPSWMWRNTVVVDFITWLRKYNENLGERKKKVGFFGIDLVFFYK' A
#
# COMPACT_ATOMS: atom_id res chain seq x y z
N ARG A 1 5.76 -2.56 1.91
CA ARG A 1 5.53 -3.47 0.75
C ARG A 1 4.50 -2.90 -0.20
N VAL A 2 3.37 -2.42 0.31
CA VAL A 2 2.35 -1.66 -0.45
C VAL A 2 2.95 -0.58 -1.36
N ASN A 3 3.81 0.31 -0.85
CA ASN A 3 4.45 1.34 -1.67
C ASN A 3 5.24 0.80 -2.88
N ARG A 4 5.86 -0.37 -2.75
CA ARG A 4 6.58 -1.01 -3.88
C ARG A 4 5.60 -1.62 -4.90
N TRP A 5 4.53 -2.23 -4.40
CA TRP A 5 3.50 -2.86 -5.21
C TRP A 5 2.70 -1.83 -6.04
N ILE A 6 2.30 -0.69 -5.46
CA ILE A 6 1.60 0.38 -6.20
C ILE A 6 2.48 1.07 -7.26
N ASN A 7 3.80 0.94 -7.15
CA ASN A 7 4.76 1.56 -8.07
C ASN A 7 5.25 0.59 -9.17
N LYS A 8 4.81 -0.68 -9.17
CA LYS A 8 5.27 -1.74 -10.08
C LYS A 8 6.79 -1.94 -10.05
N LEU A 9 7.43 -1.77 -8.89
CA LEU A 9 8.86 -2.06 -8.75
C LEU A 9 9.07 -3.59 -8.81
N SER A 10 9.71 -4.07 -9.89
CA SER A 10 9.65 -5.47 -10.36
C SER A 10 10.35 -6.52 -9.48
N SER A 11 11.05 -6.10 -8.42
CA SER A 11 11.89 -6.99 -7.60
C SER A 11 11.18 -7.69 -6.44
N THR A 12 9.84 -7.75 -6.42
CA THR A 12 9.11 -8.30 -5.27
C THR A 12 8.13 -9.40 -5.64
N ASN A 13 8.15 -10.52 -4.89
CA ASN A 13 7.25 -11.67 -4.99
C ASN A 13 5.82 -11.37 -4.49
N ILE A 14 5.32 -10.15 -4.74
CA ILE A 14 4.00 -9.69 -4.29
C ILE A 14 3.01 -9.93 -5.43
N LYS A 15 2.23 -11.01 -5.32
CA LYS A 15 1.33 -11.49 -6.37
C LYS A 15 -0.06 -10.84 -6.33
N SER A 16 -0.45 -10.30 -5.18
CA SER A 16 -1.79 -9.72 -4.97
C SER A 16 -1.77 -8.52 -4.03
N GLU A 17 -2.85 -7.75 -4.06
CA GLU A 17 -3.20 -6.68 -3.10
C GLU A 17 -3.08 -7.19 -1.66
N ASN A 18 -3.65 -8.37 -1.42
CA ASN A 18 -3.65 -9.03 -0.11
C ASN A 18 -2.23 -9.44 0.31
N ASP A 19 -1.37 -9.89 -0.61
CA ASP A 19 0.04 -10.17 -0.31
C ASP A 19 0.87 -8.89 -0.07
N ALA A 20 0.44 -7.76 -0.62
CA ALA A 20 1.05 -6.47 -0.37
C ALA A 20 0.77 -5.99 1.07
N LEU A 21 -0.38 -6.37 1.62
CA LEU A 21 -0.88 -6.04 2.96
C LEU A 21 -0.52 -7.09 4.03
N LYS A 22 -0.21 -8.34 3.66
CA LYS A 22 0.08 -9.45 4.60
C LYS A 22 1.16 -9.17 5.65
N GLU A 23 2.12 -8.31 5.33
CA GLU A 23 3.28 -7.98 6.18
C GLU A 23 3.25 -6.55 6.73
N SER A 24 2.06 -5.95 6.90
CA SER A 24 1.92 -4.75 7.74
C SER A 24 2.07 -5.15 9.23
N THR A 25 3.26 -5.59 9.63
CA THR A 25 3.54 -6.15 10.96
C THR A 25 3.70 -5.10 12.06
N ARG A 26 3.82 -3.82 11.71
CA ARG A 26 4.01 -2.73 12.68
C ARG A 26 2.72 -2.13 13.25
N PHE A 27 1.59 -2.27 12.56
CA PHE A 27 0.30 -1.72 12.98
C PHE A 27 -0.77 -2.81 13.00
N PRO A 28 -1.85 -2.63 13.77
CA PRO A 28 -2.86 -3.66 13.87
C PRO A 28 -3.35 -4.07 12.48
N SER A 29 -3.24 -5.35 12.18
CA SER A 29 -3.60 -5.90 10.87
C SER A 29 -5.07 -5.62 10.52
N TRP A 30 -5.94 -5.44 11.53
CA TRP A 30 -7.35 -5.08 11.36
C TRP A 30 -7.56 -3.71 10.71
N MET A 31 -6.65 -2.75 10.89
CA MET A 31 -6.79 -1.40 10.34
C MET A 31 -6.58 -1.38 8.82
N TRP A 32 -5.75 -2.28 8.31
CA TRP A 32 -5.29 -2.25 6.91
C TRP A 32 -5.83 -3.39 6.06
N ARG A 33 -6.33 -4.47 6.66
CA ARG A 33 -6.89 -5.63 5.94
C ARG A 33 -8.41 -5.57 5.83
N ASN A 34 -8.94 -4.40 5.48
CA ASN A 34 -10.34 -4.22 5.14
C ASN A 34 -10.52 -4.00 3.63
N THR A 35 -11.74 -4.22 3.13
CA THR A 35 -12.09 -4.09 1.71
C THR A 35 -11.79 -2.71 1.16
N VAL A 36 -12.08 -1.65 1.93
CA VAL A 36 -11.85 -0.26 1.51
C VAL A 36 -10.37 0.00 1.24
N VAL A 37 -9.47 -0.46 2.11
CA VAL A 37 -8.02 -0.30 1.92
C VAL A 37 -7.53 -1.14 0.75
N VAL A 38 -8.05 -2.35 0.55
CA VAL A 38 -7.74 -3.19 -0.62
C VAL A 38 -8.14 -2.50 -1.91
N ASP A 39 -9.37 -1.98 -1.98
CA ASP A 39 -9.87 -1.27 -3.16
C ASP A 39 -9.07 0.00 -3.42
N PHE A 40 -8.75 0.74 -2.35
CA PHE A 40 -7.95 1.95 -2.44
C PHE A 40 -6.55 1.71 -3.00
N ILE A 41 -5.80 0.72 -2.50
CA ILE A 41 -4.46 0.44 -3.02
C ILE A 41 -4.52 -0.07 -4.47
N THR A 42 -5.57 -0.83 -4.82
CA THR A 42 -5.80 -1.32 -6.19
C THR A 42 -6.02 -0.17 -7.16
N TRP A 43 -6.87 0.77 -6.77
CA TRP A 43 -7.09 1.98 -7.54
C TRP A 43 -5.81 2.81 -7.64
N LEU A 44 -5.06 2.98 -6.54
CA LEU A 44 -3.84 3.78 -6.50
C LEU A 44 -2.74 3.21 -7.42
N ARG A 45 -2.67 1.88 -7.52
CA ARG A 45 -1.80 1.21 -8.49
C ARG A 45 -2.17 1.58 -9.93
N LYS A 46 -3.44 1.46 -10.32
CA LYS A 46 -3.92 1.86 -11.66
C LYS A 46 -3.68 3.34 -11.94
N TYR A 47 -3.89 4.19 -10.93
CA TYR A 47 -3.62 5.63 -11.03
C TYR A 47 -2.13 5.92 -11.31
N ASN A 48 -1.23 5.28 -10.57
CA ASN A 48 0.22 5.41 -10.77
C ASN A 48 0.71 4.87 -12.12
N GLU A 49 0.01 3.89 -12.68
CA GLU A 49 0.28 3.38 -14.04
C GLU A 49 -0.09 4.42 -15.11
N ASN A 50 -1.19 5.15 -14.90
CA ASN A 50 -1.66 6.17 -15.84
C ASN A 50 -0.89 7.50 -15.76
N LEU A 51 -0.08 7.73 -14.72
CA LEU A 51 0.69 8.97 -14.55
C LEU A 51 1.84 9.12 -15.58
N GLY A 52 2.25 8.04 -16.26
CA GLY A 52 3.37 8.05 -17.21
C GLY A 52 4.74 8.19 -16.51
N GLU A 53 5.81 7.77 -17.18
CA GLU A 53 7.14 7.62 -16.55
C GLU A 53 7.77 8.92 -16.05
N ARG A 54 7.37 10.06 -16.62
CA ARG A 54 7.94 11.38 -16.30
C ARG A 54 7.26 12.08 -15.12
N LYS A 55 6.11 11.58 -14.63
CA LYS A 55 5.41 12.17 -13.48
C LYS A 55 5.76 11.45 -12.19
N LYS A 56 5.79 12.21 -11.09
CA LYS A 56 5.98 11.65 -9.75
C LYS A 56 4.78 10.77 -9.40
N LYS A 57 5.02 9.48 -9.16
CA LYS A 57 4.02 8.53 -8.67
C LYS A 57 3.67 8.84 -7.21
N VAL A 58 2.43 8.52 -6.83
CA VAL A 58 1.95 8.68 -5.45
C VAL A 58 2.47 7.52 -4.59
N GLY A 59 2.97 7.87 -3.41
CA GLY A 59 3.43 6.90 -2.42
C GLY A 59 2.36 6.59 -1.37
N PHE A 60 2.42 5.38 -0.80
CA PHE A 60 1.57 4.97 0.32
C PHE A 60 2.44 4.62 1.52
N PHE A 61 2.31 5.39 2.59
CA PHE A 61 3.07 5.24 3.83
C PHE A 61 2.11 5.28 5.01
N GLY A 62 2.12 4.24 5.84
CA GLY A 62 1.47 4.29 7.14
C GLY A 62 2.34 5.11 8.08
N ILE A 63 1.77 6.16 8.67
CA ILE A 63 2.42 6.84 9.79
C ILE A 63 2.02 6.07 11.04
N ASP A 64 3.04 5.58 11.73
CA ASP A 64 2.88 4.86 12.98
C ASP A 64 2.59 5.86 14.11
N LEU A 65 1.33 6.31 14.25
CA LEU A 65 0.89 7.14 15.37
C LEU A 65 0.24 6.26 16.43
N VAL A 66 0.98 6.01 17.51
CA VAL A 66 0.43 5.48 18.75
C VAL A 66 0.35 6.64 19.75
N PHE A 67 -0.84 7.22 19.91
CA PHE A 67 -1.16 7.93 21.16
C PHE A 67 -1.97 6.97 22.03
N PHE A 68 -1.31 6.28 22.95
CA PHE A 68 -2.01 5.75 24.11
C PHE A 68 -2.21 6.91 25.09
N TYR A 69 -3.41 7.49 25.11
CA TYR A 69 -3.89 8.17 26.31
C TYR A 69 -4.36 7.08 27.27
N LYS A 70 -3.69 6.98 28.42
CA LYS A 70 -4.11 6.17 29.55
C LYS A 70 -4.87 7.04 30.53
#